data_AF-A0A369VEW4-F1
#
_entry.id   AF-A0A369VEW4-F1
#
_cell.length_a   1.000
_cell.length_b   1.000
_cell.length_c   1.000
_cell.angle_alpha   90.00
_cell.angle_beta   90.00
_cell.angle_gamma   90.00
#
_symmetry.space_group_name_H-M   'P 1'
#
loop_
_entity.id
_entity.type
_entity.pdbx_description
1 polymer ?
#
loop_
_entity_poly.entity_id
_entity_poly.type
_entity_poly.pdbx_seq_one_letter_code
_entity_poly.pdbx_strand_id
1 'polypeptide(L)'
;MTPPFTPTYTHIPPGPLAGPLQLLPINAEVVAVHTADGANVGSLKKVGGVWKFKAMGYDAAGGMEPGHGPLTEQHNMQFATPDAAEVSARLLGALVSGPGVSS
;
A
#
# COMPACT_ATOMS: atom_id res chain seq x y z
N MET A 1 -16.43 22.99 18.83
CA MET A 1 -15.59 21.99 19.51
C MET A 1 -14.94 21.15 18.42
N THR A 2 -13.65 21.34 18.17
CA THR A 2 -12.89 20.58 17.18
C THR A 2 -12.32 19.35 17.90
N PRO A 3 -12.56 18.11 17.45
CA PRO A 3 -11.90 16.97 18.06
C PRO A 3 -10.38 17.10 17.84
N PRO A 4 -9.55 16.84 18.86
CA PRO A 4 -8.11 16.83 18.68
C PRO A 4 -7.73 15.62 17.82
N PHE A 5 -7.36 15.87 16.56
CA PHE A 5 -6.65 14.90 15.76
C PHE A 5 -5.25 14.77 16.35
N THR A 6 -5.02 13.70 17.11
CA THR A 6 -3.66 13.31 17.46
C THR A 6 -3.14 12.51 16.26
N PRO A 7 -2.18 13.02 15.48
CA PRO A 7 -1.52 12.17 14.50
C PRO A 7 -0.75 11.12 15.29
N THR A 8 -1.32 9.92 15.39
CA THR A 8 -0.58 8.75 15.85
C THR A 8 0.37 8.39 14.73
N TYR A 9 1.45 9.16 14.57
CA TYR A 9 2.64 8.70 13.89
C TYR A 9 3.21 7.60 14.78
N THR A 10 2.63 6.41 14.62
CA THR A 10 3.03 5.23 15.36
C THR A 10 4.44 4.94 14.88
N HIS A 11 5.39 5.24 15.75
CA HIS A 11 6.78 4.81 15.73
C HIS A 11 7.00 3.65 14.75
N ILE A 12 7.68 3.94 13.63
CA ILE A 12 8.19 2.90 12.73
C ILE A 12 9.01 1.96 13.64
N PRO A 13 8.62 0.68 13.80
CA PRO A 13 9.38 -0.22 14.66
C PRO A 13 10.86 -0.19 14.26
N PRO A 14 11.81 0.07 15.17
CA PRO A 14 13.22 -0.05 14.88
C PRO A 14 13.52 -1.54 14.71
N GLY A 15 13.53 -1.97 13.45
CA GLY A 15 13.79 -3.34 13.03
C GLY A 15 13.46 -3.47 11.54
N PRO A 16 14.07 -4.43 10.82
CA PRO A 16 13.66 -4.73 9.45
C PRO A 16 12.19 -5.11 9.49
N LEU A 17 11.36 -4.20 9.00
CA LEU A 17 9.94 -4.38 8.98
C LEU A 17 9.64 -5.60 8.11
N ALA A 18 9.02 -6.63 8.70
CA ALA A 18 8.91 -7.94 8.08
C ALA A 18 8.03 -7.90 6.82
N GLY A 19 8.64 -7.64 5.66
CA GLY A 19 7.97 -7.68 4.38
C GLY A 19 8.56 -6.68 3.38
N PRO A 20 8.50 -6.99 2.07
CA PRO A 20 8.93 -6.08 1.01
C PRO A 20 8.05 -4.82 0.87
N LEU A 21 6.83 -4.82 1.41
CA LEU A 21 5.97 -3.64 1.53
C LEU A 21 5.70 -3.26 3.00
N GLN A 22 5.61 -1.96 3.23
CA GLN A 22 5.39 -1.34 4.52
C GLN A 22 4.01 -0.72 4.61
N LEU A 23 3.29 -1.04 5.68
CA LEU A 23 1.94 -0.53 5.95
C LEU A 23 1.98 0.55 7.03
N LEU A 24 1.64 1.77 6.64
CA LEU A 24 1.58 2.91 7.55
C LEU A 24 0.11 3.32 7.74
N PRO A 25 -0.48 3.06 8.92
CA PRO A 25 -1.86 3.45 9.19
C PRO A 25 -1.99 4.97 9.22
N ILE A 26 -2.91 5.52 8.42
CA ILE A 26 -3.22 6.95 8.40
C ILE A 26 -4.43 7.23 9.28
N ASN A 27 -5.43 6.36 9.22
CA ASN A 27 -6.60 6.34 10.10
C ASN A 27 -7.24 4.94 10.11
N ALA A 28 -8.39 4.79 10.78
CA ALA A 28 -9.09 3.50 10.92
C ALA A 28 -9.55 2.87 9.59
N GLU A 29 -9.65 3.65 8.51
CA GLU A 29 -10.16 3.23 7.21
C GLU A 29 -9.13 3.37 6.07
N VAL A 30 -7.94 3.89 6.37
CA VAL A 30 -6.90 4.16 5.36
C VAL A 30 -5.53 3.77 5.88
N VAL A 31 -4.83 2.95 5.11
CA VAL A 31 -3.44 2.53 5.36
C VAL A 31 -2.63 2.81 4.11
N ALA A 32 -1.52 3.54 4.23
CA ALA A 32 -0.61 3.79 3.12
C ALA A 32 0.33 2.59 2.92
N VAL A 33 0.62 2.26 1.67
CA VAL A 33 1.51 1.17 1.28
C VAL A 33 2.78 1.76 0.68
N HIS A 34 3.92 1.42 1.25
CA HIS A 34 5.24 1.87 0.80
C HIS A 34 6.13 0.69 0.46
N THR A 35 7.12 0.89 -0.41
CA THR A 35 8.22 -0.07 -0.60
C THR A 35 9.13 -0.12 0.64
N ALA A 36 10.01 -1.10 0.70
CA ALA A 36 11.06 -1.17 1.71
C ALA A 36 11.98 0.08 1.74
N ASP A 37 12.10 0.80 0.62
CA ASP A 37 12.86 2.06 0.50
C ASP A 37 12.06 3.29 0.97
N GLY A 38 10.77 3.11 1.29
CA GLY A 38 9.89 4.19 1.75
C GLY A 38 9.13 4.90 0.63
N ALA A 39 9.25 4.46 -0.64
CA ALA A 39 8.48 5.04 -1.75
C ALA A 39 7.00 4.62 -1.64
N ASN A 40 6.07 5.57 -1.75
CA ASN A 40 4.65 5.27 -1.72
C ASN A 40 4.21 4.63 -3.05
N VAL A 41 3.49 3.51 -2.98
CA VAL A 41 3.00 2.78 -4.16
C VAL A 41 1.48 2.67 -4.20
N GLY A 42 0.80 3.21 -3.19
CA GLY A 42 -0.65 3.12 -3.06
C GLY A 42 -1.14 3.23 -1.63
N SER A 43 -2.44 3.01 -1.48
CA SER A 43 -3.10 2.93 -0.17
C SER A 43 -4.19 1.86 -0.18
N LEU A 44 -4.38 1.19 0.96
CA LEU A 44 -5.57 0.41 1.25
C LEU A 44 -6.64 1.35 1.80
N LYS A 45 -7.83 1.32 1.19
CA LYS A 45 -9.02 2.05 1.68
C LYS A 45 -10.12 1.07 2.02
N LYS A 46 -10.68 1.19 3.22
CA LYS A 46 -11.84 0.43 3.66
C LYS A 46 -13.11 1.05 3.08
N VAL A 47 -13.88 0.29 2.32
CA VAL A 47 -15.15 0.72 1.73
C VAL A 47 -16.17 -0.40 1.92
N GLY A 48 -17.24 -0.14 2.68
CA GLY A 48 -18.27 -1.15 2.96
C GLY A 48 -17.74 -2.36 3.74
N GLY A 49 -16.76 -2.15 4.62
CA GLY A 49 -16.14 -3.23 5.40
C GLY A 49 -14.97 -3.94 4.72
N VAL A 50 -14.78 -3.75 3.41
CA VAL A 50 -13.75 -4.41 2.61
C VAL A 50 -12.58 -3.47 2.35
N TRP A 51 -11.35 -3.94 2.53
CA TRP A 51 -10.14 -3.18 2.19
C TRP A 51 -9.84 -3.34 0.70
N LYS A 52 -9.64 -2.21 0.00
CA LYS A 52 -9.30 -2.18 -1.43
C LYS A 52 -8.00 -1.44 -1.65
N PHE A 53 -7.08 -2.06 -2.38
CA PHE A 53 -5.85 -1.40 -2.80
C PHE A 53 -6.12 -0.35 -3.87
N LYS A 54 -5.54 0.82 -3.69
CA LYS A 54 -5.57 1.94 -4.64
C LYS A 54 -4.14 2.22 -5.01
N ALA A 55 -3.73 1.70 -6.17
CA ALA A 55 -2.42 1.97 -6.74
C ALA A 55 -2.23 3.47 -6.95
N MET A 56 -1.04 3.96 -6.59
CA MET A 56 -0.59 5.31 -6.85
C MET A 56 0.77 5.22 -7.50
N GLY A 57 0.91 5.85 -8.65
CA GLY A 57 2.18 5.99 -9.36
C GLY A 57 2.77 7.35 -9.09
N TYR A 58 4.08 7.43 -9.21
CA TYR A 58 4.79 8.69 -9.25
C TYR A 58 5.67 8.68 -10.49
N ASP A 59 5.58 9.74 -11.31
CA ASP A 59 6.51 9.96 -12.41
C ASP A 59 7.92 10.28 -11.87
N ALA A 60 8.93 10.25 -12.74
CA ALA A 60 10.31 10.64 -12.42
C ALA A 60 10.44 12.05 -11.81
N ALA A 61 9.49 12.97 -12.07
CA ALA A 61 9.42 14.28 -11.43
C ALA A 61 8.75 14.28 -10.03
N GLY A 62 8.32 13.11 -9.54
CA GLY A 62 7.57 12.97 -8.29
C GLY A 62 6.09 13.35 -8.40
N GLY A 63 5.57 13.54 -9.62
CA GLY A 63 4.17 13.84 -9.88
C GLY A 63 3.28 12.61 -9.63
N MET A 64 2.28 12.75 -8.76
CA MET A 64 1.33 11.66 -8.48
C MET A 64 0.44 11.38 -9.69
N GLU A 65 0.47 10.13 -10.17
CA GLU A 65 -0.34 9.65 -11.28
C GLU A 65 -1.32 8.55 -10.80
N PRO A 66 -2.63 8.85 -10.70
CA PRO A 66 -3.61 7.89 -10.25
C PRO A 66 -3.81 6.78 -11.30
N GLY A 67 -3.66 5.52 -10.88
CA GLY A 67 -3.71 4.39 -11.81
C GLY A 67 -2.45 4.24 -12.68
N HIS A 68 -1.33 4.82 -12.24
CA HIS A 68 -0.01 4.53 -12.76
C HIS A 68 0.86 3.90 -11.65
N GLY A 69 2.08 3.48 -11.98
CA GLY A 69 3.03 2.89 -11.02
C GLY A 69 3.05 1.35 -10.98
N PRO A 70 3.97 0.79 -10.20
CA PRO A 70 4.35 -0.62 -10.30
C PRO A 70 3.26 -1.60 -9.85
N LEU A 71 2.18 -1.13 -9.21
CA LEU A 71 1.09 -1.98 -8.72
C LEU A 71 -0.28 -1.63 -9.32
N THR A 72 -0.27 -1.01 -10.51
CA THR A 72 -1.48 -0.54 -11.20
C THR A 72 -2.45 -1.67 -11.53
N GLU A 73 -1.96 -2.84 -11.95
CA GLU A 73 -2.81 -3.98 -12.33
C GLU A 73 -3.56 -4.59 -11.13
N GLN A 74 -3.06 -4.31 -9.92
CA GLN A 74 -3.58 -4.75 -8.65
C GLN A 74 -4.56 -3.73 -8.07
N HIS A 75 -4.89 -2.66 -8.82
CA HIS A 75 -5.87 -1.67 -8.42
C HIS A 75 -7.23 -2.34 -8.12
N ASN A 76 -7.84 -1.98 -7.00
CA ASN A 76 -9.03 -2.61 -6.41
C ASN A 76 -8.86 -4.04 -5.85
N MET A 77 -7.63 -4.58 -5.77
CA MET A 77 -7.42 -5.86 -5.09
C MET A 77 -7.95 -5.79 -3.65
N GLN A 78 -8.71 -6.82 -3.27
CA GLN A 78 -9.45 -6.84 -2.01
C GLN A 78 -8.72 -7.65 -0.93
N PHE A 79 -8.74 -7.12 0.28
CA PHE A 79 -8.13 -7.70 1.47
C PHE A 79 -9.16 -7.78 2.60
N ALA A 80 -9.05 -8.83 3.40
CA ALA A 80 -9.87 -8.98 4.60
C ALA A 80 -9.38 -8.03 5.71
N THR A 81 -8.06 -7.91 5.84
CA THR A 81 -7.38 -7.03 6.81
C THR A 81 -6.16 -6.39 6.17
N PRO A 82 -5.70 -5.22 6.65
CA PRO A 82 -4.46 -4.60 6.17
C PRO A 82 -3.25 -5.25 6.84
N ASP A 83 -3.04 -6.55 6.61
CA ASP A 83 -1.89 -7.30 7.09
C ASP A 83 -0.69 -7.16 6.14
N ALA A 84 0.49 -6.80 6.66
CA ALA A 84 1.65 -6.49 5.84
C ALA A 84 2.17 -7.70 5.06
N ALA A 85 2.09 -8.91 5.63
CA ALA A 85 2.57 -10.12 4.98
C ALA A 85 1.60 -10.57 3.87
N GLU A 86 0.29 -10.59 4.12
CA GLU A 86 -0.74 -10.90 3.13
C GLU A 86 -0.71 -9.89 1.98
N VAL A 87 -0.66 -8.59 2.30
CA VAL A 87 -0.65 -7.51 1.31
C VAL A 87 0.60 -7.60 0.45
N SER A 88 1.78 -7.79 1.04
CA SER A 88 3.04 -7.99 0.31
C SER A 88 2.97 -9.21 -0.61
N ALA A 89 2.55 -10.35 -0.08
CA ALA A 89 2.52 -11.61 -0.83
C ALA A 89 1.58 -11.53 -2.04
N ARG A 90 0.40 -10.92 -1.87
CA ARG A 90 -0.61 -10.85 -2.94
C ARG A 90 -0.30 -9.77 -3.97
N LEU A 91 0.14 -8.60 -3.55
CA LEU A 91 0.47 -7.50 -4.48
C LEU A 91 1.71 -7.85 -5.33
N LEU A 92 2.77 -8.35 -4.70
CA LEU A 92 4.01 -8.69 -5.42
C LEU A 92 3.92 -10.06 -6.11
N GLY A 93 3.18 -11.01 -5.54
CA GLY A 93 2.88 -12.29 -6.19
C GLY A 93 2.09 -12.12 -7.49
N ALA A 94 1.17 -11.15 -7.54
CA ALA A 94 0.45 -10.81 -8.76
C ALA A 94 1.36 -10.16 -9.81
N LEU A 95 2.36 -9.37 -9.39
CA LEU A 95 3.32 -8.77 -10.32
C LEU A 95 4.21 -9.81 -11.01
N VAL A 96 4.77 -10.75 -10.24
CA VAL A 96 5.62 -11.81 -10.81
C VAL A 96 4.83 -12.78 -11.70
N SER A 97 3.51 -12.83 -11.53
CA SER A 97 2.60 -13.68 -12.32
C SER A 97 1.96 -12.98 -13.53
N GLY A 98 2.31 -11.71 -13.81
CA GLY A 98 1.89 -11.00 -15.02
C GLY A 98 2.50 -11.63 -16.30
N PRO A 99 1.90 -11.44 -17.49
CA PRO A 99 2.39 -12.04 -18.74
C PRO A 99 3.71 -11.38 -19.16
N GLY A 100 4.83 -11.84 -18.58
CA GLY A 100 6.11 -11.20 -18.80
C GLY A 100 7.28 -11.74 -18.02
N VAL A 101 7.33 -13.04 -17.69
CA VAL A 101 8.64 -13.71 -17.58
C VAL A 101 8.50 -15.18 -18.00
N SER A 102 8.79 -15.44 -19.26
CA SER A 102 9.21 -16.76 -19.73
C SER A 102 10.64 -16.61 -20.23
N SER A 103 11.52 -17.38 -19.59
CA SER A 103 12.91 -17.70 -19.96
C SER A 103 13.95 -16.61 -19.79
#